data_AF-A0A9X2AAB5-F1
#
_entry.id   AF-A0A9X2AAB5-F1
#
_cell.length_a   1.000
_cell.length_b   1.000
_cell.length_c   1.000
_cell.angle_alpha   90.00
_cell.angle_beta   90.00
_cell.angle_gamma   90.00
#
_symmetry.space_group_name_H-M   'P 1'
#
loop_
_entity.id
_entity.type
_entity.pdbx_description
1 polymer ?
#
loop_
_entity_poly.entity_id
_entity_poly.type
_entity_poly.pdbx_seq_one_letter_code
_entity_poly.pdbx_strand_id
1 'polypeptide(L)'
;MKKLIALLLISLISICHLYSQNKTIEGRVIDNNLETLPGVPIFISDTIKIGETDLEGFFKIEIPTDKHKITFKYVGIDPATIELIEQCEQIEVIMMLTGTHDFETFRRAERERKKKFKLLPEIHKRAYIKGIFQLDEPCYNREFEPYFLEKEI
;
A
#
# COMPACT_ATOMS: atom_id res chain seq x y z
N MET A 1 20.72 -48.49 -14.95
CA MET A 1 21.40 -47.17 -15.04
C MET A 1 20.62 -46.15 -15.89
N LYS A 2 20.19 -46.49 -17.12
CA LYS A 2 19.40 -45.56 -17.99
C LYS A 2 18.10 -45.03 -17.36
N LYS A 3 17.36 -45.87 -16.62
CA LYS A 3 16.12 -45.47 -15.91
C LYS A 3 16.38 -44.51 -14.73
N LEU A 4 17.53 -44.63 -14.06
CA LEU A 4 17.95 -43.72 -12.98
C LEU A 4 18.38 -42.36 -13.54
N ILE A 5 19.04 -42.35 -14.71
CA ILE A 5 19.43 -41.12 -15.41
C ILE A 5 18.18 -40.35 -15.90
N ALA A 6 17.18 -41.06 -16.43
CA ALA A 6 15.92 -40.44 -16.85
C ALA A 6 15.15 -39.82 -15.66
N LEU A 7 15.15 -40.49 -14.50
CA LEU A 7 14.51 -39.97 -13.28
C LEU A 7 15.22 -38.70 -12.75
N LEU A 8 16.55 -38.67 -12.82
CA LEU A 8 17.37 -37.52 -12.43
C LEU A 8 17.15 -36.32 -13.36
N LEU A 9 17.02 -36.56 -14.68
CA LEU A 9 16.68 -35.53 -15.67
C LEU A 9 15.29 -34.92 -15.43
N ILE A 10 14.30 -35.75 -15.07
CA ILE A 10 12.94 -35.28 -14.74
C ILE A 10 12.94 -34.45 -13.44
N SER A 11 13.74 -34.84 -12.43
CA SER A 11 13.82 -34.06 -11.19
C SER A 11 14.52 -32.71 -11.39
N LEU A 12 15.52 -32.63 -12.29
CA LEU A 12 16.22 -31.38 -12.63
C LEU A 12 15.31 -30.35 -13.31
N ILE A 13 14.33 -30.78 -14.13
CA ILE A 13 13.39 -29.89 -14.83
C ILE A 13 12.36 -29.30 -13.85
N SER A 14 12.02 -30.01 -12.77
CA SER A 14 11.03 -29.55 -11.78
C SER A 14 11.51 -28.37 -10.93
N ILE A 15 12.83 -28.23 -10.74
CA ILE A 15 13.43 -27.14 -9.94
C ILE A 15 13.33 -25.79 -10.68
N CYS A 16 13.15 -25.81 -12.00
CA CYS A 16 13.03 -24.60 -12.82
C CYS A 16 11.68 -23.90 -12.69
N HIS A 17 10.69 -24.44 -11.97
CA HIS A 17 9.37 -23.81 -11.79
C HIS A 17 9.23 -22.97 -10.51
N LEU A 18 10.30 -22.80 -9.73
CA LEU A 18 10.35 -21.85 -8.59
C LEU A 18 10.54 -20.40 -9.07
N TYR A 19 9.83 -19.98 -10.11
CA TYR A 19 9.75 -18.57 -10.47
C TYR A 19 8.78 -17.89 -9.49
N SER A 20 9.26 -16.80 -8.88
CA SER A 20 8.43 -15.88 -8.10
C SER A 20 7.22 -15.49 -8.94
N GLN A 21 6.01 -15.87 -8.49
CA GLN A 21 4.79 -15.46 -9.15
C GLN A 21 4.60 -13.98 -8.83
N ASN A 22 4.59 -13.12 -9.85
CA ASN A 22 4.22 -11.73 -9.67
C ASN A 22 2.70 -11.62 -9.79
N LYS A 23 2.08 -10.84 -8.89
CA LYS A 23 0.70 -10.38 -9.05
C LYS A 23 0.70 -8.91 -9.47
N THR A 24 -0.27 -8.57 -10.30
CA THR A 24 -0.52 -7.18 -10.71
C THR A 24 -1.49 -6.55 -9.72
N ILE A 25 -1.14 -5.37 -9.23
CA ILE A 25 -2.01 -4.55 -8.41
C ILE A 25 -2.26 -3.24 -9.15
N GLU A 26 -3.51 -2.88 -9.27
CA GLU A 26 -3.98 -1.62 -9.82
C GLU A 26 -4.67 -0.81 -8.73
N GLY A 27 -4.73 0.50 -8.91
CA GLY A 27 -5.32 1.31 -7.87
C GLY A 27 -5.26 2.80 -8.12
N ARG A 28 -5.72 3.53 -7.11
CA ARG A 28 -5.75 4.99 -7.11
C ARG A 28 -5.36 5.55 -5.75
N VAL A 29 -4.65 6.67 -5.76
CA VAL A 29 -4.24 7.40 -4.56
C VAL A 29 -4.84 8.79 -4.56
N ILE A 30 -5.51 9.13 -3.46
CA ILE A 30 -6.05 10.47 -3.19
C ILE A 30 -5.59 10.95 -1.81
N ASP A 31 -5.76 12.24 -1.56
CA ASP A 31 -5.58 12.82 -0.24
C ASP A 31 -6.87 12.78 0.60
N ASN A 32 -6.78 13.18 1.87
CA ASN A 32 -7.92 13.26 2.77
C ASN A 32 -8.92 14.39 2.45
N ASN A 33 -8.67 15.20 1.41
CA ASN A 33 -9.59 16.19 0.85
C ASN A 33 -10.28 15.70 -0.44
N LEU A 34 -9.99 14.46 -0.87
CA LEU A 34 -10.47 13.83 -2.09
C LEU A 34 -9.81 14.35 -3.38
N GLU A 35 -8.65 14.97 -3.26
CA GLU A 35 -7.84 15.38 -4.41
C GLU A 35 -6.91 14.23 -4.83
N THR A 36 -6.73 14.04 -6.13
CA THR A 36 -5.83 13.02 -6.66
C THR A 36 -4.38 13.37 -6.38
N LEU A 37 -3.56 12.36 -6.03
CA LEU A 37 -2.15 12.58 -5.74
C LEU A 37 -1.26 12.04 -6.87
N PRO A 38 -0.73 12.91 -7.75
CA PRO A 38 0.15 12.49 -8.83
C PRO A 38 1.60 12.31 -8.37
N GLY A 39 2.31 11.37 -9.03
CA GLY A 39 3.74 11.15 -8.81
C GLY A 39 4.09 10.56 -7.44
N VAL A 40 3.16 9.90 -6.76
CA VAL A 40 3.39 9.25 -5.46
C VAL A 40 4.21 7.97 -5.67
N PRO A 41 5.46 7.90 -5.21
CA PRO A 41 6.26 6.69 -5.33
C PRO A 41 5.79 5.60 -4.37
N ILE A 42 5.82 4.37 -4.88
CA ILE A 42 5.35 3.16 -4.21
C ILE A 42 6.54 2.25 -3.93
N PHE A 43 6.65 1.76 -2.69
CA PHE A 43 7.80 0.98 -2.23
C PHE A 43 7.39 -0.38 -1.65
N ILE A 44 8.23 -1.39 -1.83
CA ILE A 44 8.23 -2.65 -1.07
C ILE A 44 9.36 -2.61 -0.05
N SER A 45 9.11 -3.14 1.15
CA SER A 45 10.11 -3.24 2.22
C SER A 45 10.80 -1.89 2.51
N ASP A 46 10.04 -0.79 2.36
CA ASP A 46 10.46 0.60 2.55
C ASP A 46 11.63 1.12 1.69
N THR A 47 12.19 0.29 0.80
CA THR A 47 13.49 0.55 0.15
C THR A 47 13.44 0.40 -1.37
N ILE A 48 12.62 -0.51 -1.90
CA ILE A 48 12.58 -0.82 -3.33
C ILE A 48 11.42 -0.06 -3.96
N LYS A 49 11.71 0.98 -4.77
CA LYS A 49 10.68 1.67 -5.56
C LYS A 49 10.21 0.74 -6.68
N ILE A 50 8.91 0.48 -6.73
CA ILE A 50 8.28 -0.43 -7.71
C ILE A 50 7.36 0.29 -8.70
N GLY A 51 6.99 1.54 -8.42
CA GLY A 51 6.15 2.33 -9.30
C GLY A 51 5.90 3.72 -8.74
N GLU A 52 5.07 4.47 -9.45
CA GLU A 52 4.55 5.76 -9.02
C GLU A 52 3.16 5.99 -9.62
N THR A 53 2.39 6.91 -9.02
CA THR A 53 1.08 7.29 -9.56
C THR A 53 1.20 8.23 -10.75
N ASP A 54 0.26 8.14 -11.69
CA ASP A 54 0.14 9.03 -12.83
C ASP A 54 -0.51 10.38 -12.46
N LEU A 55 -0.83 11.21 -13.46
CA LEU A 55 -1.42 12.54 -13.28
C LEU A 55 -2.80 12.53 -12.60
N GLU A 56 -3.55 11.43 -12.71
CA GLU A 56 -4.89 11.26 -12.17
C GLU A 56 -4.89 10.45 -10.85
N GLY A 57 -3.69 10.15 -10.34
CA GLY A 57 -3.45 9.39 -9.12
C GLY A 57 -3.57 7.88 -9.30
N PHE A 58 -3.72 7.36 -10.53
CA PHE A 58 -3.78 5.93 -10.76
C PHE A 58 -2.39 5.30 -10.77
N PHE A 59 -2.32 4.00 -10.44
CA PHE A 59 -1.09 3.23 -10.54
C PHE A 59 -1.36 1.79 -10.97
N LYS A 60 -0.33 1.17 -11.54
CA LYS A 60 -0.28 -0.26 -11.86
C LYS A 60 1.13 -0.75 -11.56
N ILE A 61 1.24 -1.76 -10.70
CA ILE A 61 2.50 -2.29 -10.20
C ILE A 61 2.49 -3.81 -10.22
N GLU A 62 3.66 -4.41 -10.44
CA GLU A 62 3.87 -5.84 -10.29
C GLU A 62 4.62 -6.11 -8.99
N ILE A 63 4.08 -7.01 -8.17
CA ILE A 63 4.68 -7.36 -6.89
C ILE A 63 4.80 -8.88 -6.75
N PRO A 64 5.91 -9.39 -6.18
CA PRO A 64 6.01 -10.81 -5.84
C PRO A 64 4.90 -11.26 -4.88
N THR A 65 4.34 -12.46 -5.08
CA THR A 65 3.24 -12.98 -4.24
C THR A 65 3.61 -13.17 -2.77
N ASP A 66 4.91 -13.29 -2.43
CA ASP A 66 5.41 -13.36 -1.05
C ASP A 66 5.50 -11.99 -0.36
N LYS A 67 5.25 -10.90 -1.09
CA LYS A 67 5.27 -9.54 -0.55
C LYS A 67 3.84 -9.04 -0.35
N HIS A 68 3.51 -8.80 0.91
CA HIS A 68 2.19 -8.33 1.32
C HIS A 68 2.18 -6.89 1.84
N LYS A 69 3.33 -6.25 2.01
CA LYS A 69 3.42 -4.89 2.58
C LYS A 69 3.94 -3.91 1.54
N ILE A 70 3.15 -2.89 1.22
CA ILE A 70 3.54 -1.80 0.33
C ILE A 70 3.38 -0.45 1.03
N THR A 71 4.27 0.48 0.70
CA THR A 71 4.29 1.81 1.32
C THR A 71 4.25 2.90 0.26
N PHE A 72 3.29 3.81 0.40
CA PHE A 72 3.19 5.05 -0.38
C PHE A 72 3.84 6.17 0.43
N LYS A 73 4.83 6.87 -0.14
CA LYS A 73 5.57 7.93 0.55
C LYS A 73 5.67 9.15 -0.35
N TYR A 74 5.28 10.31 0.14
CA TYR A 74 5.43 11.56 -0.59
C TYR A 74 5.90 12.66 0.36
N VAL A 75 6.70 13.58 -0.16
CA VAL A 75 7.26 14.66 0.67
C VAL A 75 6.11 15.54 1.16
N GLY A 76 6.05 15.78 2.48
CA GLY A 76 5.01 16.60 3.10
C GLY A 76 3.65 15.89 3.29
N ILE A 77 3.58 14.57 3.10
CA ILE A 77 2.36 13.76 3.31
C ILE A 77 2.66 12.60 4.26
N ASP A 78 1.70 12.23 5.10
CA ASP A 78 1.83 11.12 6.02
C ASP A 78 1.94 9.80 5.22
N PRO A 79 3.00 9.00 5.41
CA PRO A 79 3.15 7.71 4.76
C PRO A 79 1.92 6.82 4.92
N ALA A 80 1.53 6.17 3.84
CA ALA A 80 0.49 5.16 3.86
C ALA A 80 1.12 3.78 3.65
N THR A 81 1.25 3.05 4.73
CA THR A 81 1.72 1.67 4.72
C THR A 81 0.51 0.75 4.79
N ILE A 82 0.35 -0.17 3.83
CA ILE A 82 -0.79 -1.08 3.77
C ILE A 82 -0.34 -2.54 3.67
N GLU A 83 -1.16 -3.42 4.22
CA GLU A 83 -1.04 -4.86 4.12
C GLU A 83 -2.09 -5.39 3.14
N LEU A 84 -1.60 -6.01 2.07
CA LEU A 84 -2.37 -6.53 0.96
C LEU A 84 -3.07 -7.83 1.33
N ILE A 85 -4.36 -7.89 1.02
CA ILE A 85 -5.15 -9.11 1.09
C ILE A 85 -4.97 -9.87 -0.24
N GLU A 86 -4.88 -11.20 -0.21
CA GLU A 86 -4.50 -12.00 -1.38
C GLU A 86 -5.47 -11.85 -2.57
N GLN A 87 -6.77 -11.72 -2.30
CA GLN A 87 -7.83 -11.65 -3.31
C GLN A 87 -8.05 -10.23 -3.87
N CYS A 88 -7.34 -9.23 -3.37
CA CYS A 88 -7.52 -7.83 -3.76
C CYS A 88 -6.51 -7.42 -4.84
N GLU A 89 -7.00 -7.15 -6.05
CA GLU A 89 -6.20 -6.64 -7.17
C GLU A 89 -6.36 -5.13 -7.35
N GLN A 90 -7.50 -4.56 -6.94
CA GLN A 90 -7.80 -3.13 -7.00
C GLN A 90 -7.67 -2.50 -5.61
N ILE A 91 -6.88 -1.43 -5.51
CA ILE A 91 -6.53 -0.80 -4.22
C ILE A 91 -6.72 0.72 -4.27
N GLU A 92 -7.48 1.23 -3.31
CA GLU A 92 -7.86 2.65 -3.28
C GLU A 92 -7.37 3.28 -1.98
N VAL A 93 -6.29 4.06 -2.08
CA VAL A 93 -5.51 4.51 -0.93
C VAL A 93 -5.75 5.99 -0.67
N ILE A 94 -5.98 6.33 0.60
CA ILE A 94 -6.05 7.71 1.08
C ILE A 94 -4.77 8.04 1.84
N MET A 95 -4.01 9.03 1.38
CA MET A 95 -2.89 9.59 2.13
C MET A 95 -3.34 10.83 2.92
N MET A 96 -2.80 11.02 4.12
CA MET A 96 -3.19 12.16 4.96
C MET A 96 -2.19 13.30 4.76
N LEU A 97 -2.66 14.48 4.35
CA LEU A 97 -1.82 15.66 4.30
C LEU A 97 -1.28 16.00 5.69
N THR A 98 0.03 16.25 5.78
CA THR A 98 0.62 16.75 7.02
C THR A 98 0.35 18.25 7.15
N GLY A 99 0.00 18.70 8.36
CA GLY A 99 -0.16 20.12 8.65
C GLY A 99 1.13 20.70 9.21
N THR A 100 1.31 22.01 9.09
CA THR A 100 2.31 22.75 9.87
C THR A 100 1.84 22.81 11.31
N HIS A 101 2.47 22.02 12.18
CA HIS A 101 2.18 21.96 13.61
C HIS A 101 3.08 22.95 14.35
N ASP A 102 2.85 24.25 14.13
CA ASP A 102 3.60 25.29 14.82
C ASP A 102 3.21 25.33 16.30
N PHE A 103 4.22 25.38 17.19
CA PHE A 103 4.04 25.50 18.64
C PHE A 103 3.26 24.35 19.32
N GLU A 104 3.17 23.19 18.66
CA GLU A 104 2.50 22.00 19.20
C GLU A 104 3.51 20.96 19.71
N THR A 105 3.17 20.25 20.80
CA THR A 105 4.00 19.14 21.27
C THR A 105 3.83 17.92 20.36
N PHE A 106 4.89 17.12 20.19
CA PHE A 106 4.83 15.88 19.39
C PHE A 106 3.67 14.96 19.78
N ARG A 107 3.41 14.80 21.08
CA ARG A 107 2.28 14.00 21.58
C ARG A 107 0.92 14.54 21.16
N ARG A 108 0.75 15.87 21.10
CA ARG A 108 -0.52 16.49 20.72
C ARG A 108 -0.73 16.41 19.20
N ALA A 109 0.32 16.71 18.41
CA ALA A 109 0.32 16.53 16.96
C ALA A 109 -0.03 15.08 16.57
N GLU A 110 0.51 14.10 17.27
CA GLU A 110 0.21 12.69 17.02
C GLU A 110 -1.22 12.28 17.40
N ARG A 111 -1.78 12.82 18.49
CA ARG A 111 -3.19 12.60 18.83
C ARG A 111 -4.11 13.14 17.73
N GLU A 112 -3.81 14.31 17.17
CA GLU A 112 -4.55 14.86 16.04
C GLU A 112 -4.39 13.99 14.79
N ARG A 113 -3.19 13.47 14.53
CA ARG A 113 -2.95 12.50 13.44
C ARG A 113 -3.78 11.22 13.63
N LYS A 114 -3.83 10.66 14.85
CA LYS A 114 -4.66 9.48 15.18
C LYS A 114 -6.15 9.78 15.01
N LYS A 115 -6.62 10.98 15.34
CA LYS A 115 -8.01 11.41 15.09
C LYS A 115 -8.32 11.45 13.59
N LYS A 116 -7.45 12.07 12.79
CA LYS A 116 -7.59 12.10 11.31
C LYS A 116 -7.60 10.68 10.73
N PHE A 117 -6.70 9.81 11.20
CA PHE A 117 -6.63 8.42 10.76
C PHE A 117 -7.94 7.67 11.00
N LYS A 118 -8.60 7.89 12.15
CA LYS A 118 -9.90 7.26 12.46
C LYS A 118 -11.03 7.70 11.53
N LEU A 119 -10.89 8.82 10.82
CA LEU A 119 -11.88 9.32 9.85
C LEU A 119 -11.71 8.71 8.44
N LEU A 120 -10.63 7.98 8.17
CA LEU A 120 -10.36 7.40 6.85
C LEU A 120 -11.52 6.54 6.30
N PRO A 121 -12.20 5.69 7.10
CA PRO A 121 -13.34 4.92 6.59
C PRO A 121 -14.50 5.80 6.09
N GLU A 122 -14.77 6.93 6.76
CA GLU A 122 -15.80 7.88 6.33
C GLU A 122 -15.39 8.59 5.04
N ILE A 123 -14.12 8.97 4.93
CA ILE A 123 -13.57 9.61 3.73
C ILE A 123 -13.61 8.64 2.54
N HIS A 124 -13.31 7.36 2.75
CA HIS A 124 -13.41 6.32 1.72
C HIS A 124 -14.83 6.19 1.18
N LYS A 125 -15.82 6.10 2.07
CA LYS A 125 -17.25 6.08 1.67
C LYS A 125 -17.64 7.32 0.89
N ARG A 126 -17.13 8.49 1.27
CA ARG A 126 -17.37 9.75 0.55
C ARG A 126 -16.74 9.74 -0.85
N ALA A 127 -15.53 9.20 -0.99
CA ALA A 127 -14.87 9.03 -2.28
C ALA A 127 -15.64 8.09 -3.21
N TYR A 128 -16.16 6.99 -2.66
CA TYR A 128 -17.03 6.05 -3.37
C TYR A 128 -18.32 6.71 -3.87
N ILE A 129 -19.04 7.41 -3.00
CA ILE A 129 -20.29 8.11 -3.36
C ILE A 129 -20.05 9.16 -4.47
N LYS A 130 -18.88 9.79 -4.49
CA LYS A 130 -18.48 10.75 -5.53
C LYS A 130 -17.98 10.09 -6.82
N GLY A 131 -17.88 8.76 -6.89
CA GLY A 131 -17.35 8.04 -8.04
C GLY A 131 -15.84 8.19 -8.26
N ILE A 132 -15.12 8.67 -7.23
CA ILE A 132 -13.64 8.76 -7.27
C ILE A 132 -13.03 7.37 -7.07
N PHE A 133 -13.66 6.60 -6.18
CA PHE A 133 -13.37 5.21 -5.84
C PHE A 133 -14.48 4.29 -6.35
N GLN A 134 -14.10 3.06 -6.65
CA GLN A 134 -14.94 2.00 -7.19
C GLN A 134 -15.48 1.08 -6.09
N LEU A 135 -14.74 0.96 -4.97
CA LEU A 135 -15.11 0.12 -3.84
C LEU A 135 -15.68 0.99 -2.70
N ASP A 136 -16.66 0.47 -1.98
CA ASP A 136 -17.25 1.16 -0.82
C ASP A 136 -16.36 1.05 0.43
N GLU A 137 -15.58 -0.03 0.52
CA GLU A 137 -14.62 -0.31 1.59
C GLU A 137 -13.21 -0.64 1.04
N PRO A 138 -12.14 -0.31 1.79
CA PRO A 138 -10.78 -0.55 1.33
C PRO A 138 -10.44 -2.05 1.30
N CYS A 139 -9.88 -2.52 0.18
CA CYS A 139 -9.44 -3.91 -0.01
C CYS A 139 -8.02 -4.15 0.51
N TYR A 140 -7.72 -3.70 1.74
CA TYR A 140 -6.43 -3.89 2.41
C TYR A 140 -6.54 -3.61 3.90
N ASN A 141 -5.58 -4.12 4.68
CA ASN A 141 -5.45 -3.77 6.09
C ASN A 141 -4.47 -2.60 6.26
N ARG A 142 -4.81 -1.66 7.13
CA ARG A 142 -3.92 -0.54 7.49
C ARG A 142 -4.06 -0.22 8.97
N GLU A 143 -2.93 -0.23 9.65
CA GLU A 143 -2.83 0.17 11.05
C GLU A 143 -2.22 1.57 11.19
N PHE A 144 -2.54 2.23 12.30
CA PHE A 144 -1.91 3.50 12.65
C PHE A 144 -0.51 3.23 13.21
N GLU A 145 0.54 3.60 12.47
CA GLU A 145 1.92 3.47 12.91
C GLU A 145 2.33 4.72 13.72
N PRO A 146 2.49 4.66 15.06
CA PRO A 146 2.84 5.83 15.86
C PRO A 146 4.31 6.25 15.67
N TYR A 147 4.60 7.54 15.84
CA TYR A 147 5.95 8.11 15.82
C TYR A 147 6.48 8.40 17.22
N PHE A 148 5.63 8.87 18.14
CA PHE A 148 6.04 9.33 19.47
C PHE A 148 5.17 8.77 20.61
N LEU A 149 4.10 8.04 20.30
CA LEU A 149 3.32 7.24 21.25
C LEU A 149 3.86 5.81 21.23
N GLU A 150 4.09 5.22 22.41
CA GLU A 150 4.43 3.79 22.50
C GLU A 150 3.31 2.96 21.85
N LYS A 151 3.68 1.87 21.15
CA LYS A 151 2.68 0.89 20.72
C LYS A 151 1.98 0.40 21.99
N GLU A 152 0.66 0.58 22.07
CA GLU A 152 -0.15 -0.08 23.10
C GLU A 152 0.03 -1.59 22.89
N ILE A 153 0.79 -2.25 23.79
CA ILE A 153 1.03 -3.70 23.82
C ILE A 153 -0.22 -4.39 24.36
#